data_AF-A0A2W6UMK3-F1
#
_entry.id   AF-A0A2W6UMK3-F1
#
_cell.length_a   1.000
_cell.length_b   1.000
_cell.length_c   1.000
_cell.angle_alpha   90.00
_cell.angle_beta   90.00
_cell.angle_gamma   90.00
#
_symmetry.space_group_name_H-M   'P 1'
#
loop_
_entity.id
_entity.type
_entity.pdbx_description
1 polymer ?
#
loop_
_entity_poly.entity_id
_entity_poly.type
_entity_poly.pdbx_seq_one_letter_code
_entity_poly.pdbx_strand_id
1 'polypeptide(L)'
;MATKTGFIARLLGDTHGPDAGTPSHGAPMLGQWLPYRSYDKRKEIFYQTDSIAFAIEIAPLMGADERTAEILAQLLSEGIPANARVQILAFQSPRVGSLISAYALPRFKAGGVHRKIAEHRSAFLRHGAWTSMSKDGPFQVRNHRIILSVSMANSKATPDELVGVRDSLVSTLQSIDMPSTRMTPVDLIALIDDITAPAFDVSDQVASYSEFDPIADQCVRRDVQTVVQADRLLVSVEPLRAVTNLSGETQYEEIRPDTFDYRFFSVRNFPDRWAPWDVQKLIGDMFSDKLRPGCPTLTSLCLCYQDEQAAASKAGYKFMRTSSLADSKSARLLPQLKDQSREWQHVSQELRLGKKLVQAYYTVGIISPKGQGDANERTIKSMYKAAGWDLLDERFLQIMAFMSCLPMTLGNGLDSDLKRMKRLRTMLTSTAANMLPIQGEYLGGNLPHLMFIGRRGQPFFWSPFENKAGNHNVAVFGKSGSGKSVALQELCAAFAGVGAKIIVIDDGRSFEHMAKSLGGNFVEFRLRDGFSLNPFSMIDETLVAQDEDYLVDALAMLKSIVGQMGRHIDKLNDTERGLIDRAVNRVWEARGRGGSVDDVVRELREDGSPQGTDLAIAMFPFS
;
A
#
# COMPACT_ATOMS: atom_id res chain seq x y z
N MET A 1 -49.18 -39.32 -19.68
CA MET A 1 -49.56 -40.48 -18.83
C MET A 1 -48.37 -40.82 -17.95
N ALA A 2 -48.48 -40.55 -16.64
CA ALA A 2 -47.47 -40.91 -15.66
C ALA A 2 -47.57 -42.42 -15.33
N THR A 3 -46.49 -43.17 -15.53
CA THR A 3 -46.43 -44.56 -15.07
C THR A 3 -45.97 -44.60 -13.61
N LYS A 4 -46.93 -44.93 -12.75
CA LYS A 4 -46.78 -45.25 -11.33
C LYS A 4 -45.97 -46.54 -11.14
N THR A 5 -44.65 -46.50 -11.26
CA THR A 5 -43.79 -47.67 -10.99
C THR A 5 -42.75 -47.47 -9.88
N GLY A 6 -42.70 -46.31 -9.22
CA GLY A 6 -41.66 -46.01 -8.23
C GLY A 6 -41.89 -46.50 -6.79
N PHE A 7 -43.13 -46.73 -6.38
CA PHE A 7 -43.43 -47.02 -4.95
C PHE A 7 -43.40 -48.52 -4.62
N ILE A 8 -43.95 -49.37 -5.49
CA ILE A 8 -44.02 -50.83 -5.25
C ILE A 8 -42.64 -51.49 -5.42
N ALA A 9 -41.82 -51.02 -6.37
CA ALA A 9 -40.45 -51.52 -6.58
C ALA A 9 -39.52 -51.23 -5.37
N ARG A 10 -39.75 -50.11 -4.66
CA ARG A 10 -39.02 -49.78 -3.41
C ARG A 10 -39.45 -50.62 -2.21
N LEU A 11 -40.66 -51.18 -2.22
CA LEU A 11 -41.19 -51.97 -1.10
C LEU A 11 -40.79 -53.46 -1.18
N LEU A 12 -40.48 -53.95 -2.38
CA LEU A 12 -40.19 -55.36 -2.66
C LEU A 12 -38.70 -55.69 -2.82
N GLY A 13 -37.80 -54.70 -2.75
CA GLY A 13 -36.34 -54.93 -2.75
C GLY A 13 -35.69 -55.19 -4.12
N ASP A 14 -36.44 -55.17 -5.22
CA ASP A 14 -35.95 -55.54 -6.57
C ASP A 14 -35.32 -54.37 -7.37
N THR A 15 -34.80 -53.34 -6.71
CA THR A 15 -33.97 -52.32 -7.39
C THR A 15 -32.50 -52.69 -7.31
N HIS A 16 -32.03 -53.57 -8.21
CA HIS A 16 -30.60 -53.71 -8.48
C HIS A 16 -30.09 -52.50 -9.27
N GLY A 17 -29.91 -51.37 -8.57
CA GLY A 17 -29.01 -50.30 -8.99
C GLY A 17 -27.72 -50.39 -8.17
N PRO A 18 -26.58 -49.89 -8.67
CA PRO A 18 -25.40 -49.74 -7.83
C PRO A 18 -25.77 -48.93 -6.57
N ASP A 19 -25.36 -49.41 -5.39
CA ASP A 19 -25.48 -48.64 -4.16
C ASP A 19 -24.91 -47.23 -4.39
N ALA A 20 -25.59 -46.23 -3.81
CA ALA A 20 -25.09 -44.86 -3.81
C ALA A 20 -23.61 -44.87 -3.40
N GLY A 21 -22.77 -44.26 -4.23
CA GLY A 21 -21.32 -44.42 -4.21
C GLY A 21 -20.73 -44.38 -2.81
N THR A 22 -19.65 -45.15 -2.62
CA THR A 22 -18.83 -45.16 -1.41
C THR A 22 -18.76 -43.76 -0.79
N PRO A 23 -19.07 -43.60 0.51
CA PRO A 23 -18.85 -42.33 1.20
C PRO A 23 -17.45 -41.83 0.89
N SER A 24 -17.32 -40.53 0.60
CA SER A 24 -16.01 -39.89 0.43
C SER A 24 -15.07 -40.34 1.55
N HIS A 25 -14.03 -41.10 1.21
CA HIS A 25 -13.01 -41.52 2.18
C HIS A 25 -12.13 -40.35 2.64
N GLY A 26 -12.24 -39.18 2.01
CA GLY A 26 -11.44 -38.00 2.31
C GLY A 26 -12.11 -37.05 3.30
N ALA A 27 -11.32 -36.52 4.24
CA ALA A 27 -11.67 -35.30 4.97
C ALA A 27 -11.82 -34.14 3.98
N PRO A 28 -12.78 -33.21 4.18
CA PRO A 28 -12.99 -32.13 3.25
C PRO A 28 -11.78 -31.18 3.21
N MET A 29 -11.20 -31.00 2.02
CA MET A 29 -10.12 -30.03 1.81
C MET A 29 -10.65 -28.60 1.89
N LEU A 30 -9.82 -27.64 2.28
CA LEU A 30 -10.21 -26.21 2.34
C LEU A 30 -10.76 -25.70 1.00
N GLY A 31 -10.19 -26.15 -0.13
CA GLY A 31 -10.66 -25.81 -1.48
C GLY A 31 -12.13 -26.15 -1.73
N GLN A 32 -12.68 -27.20 -1.09
CA GLN A 32 -14.09 -27.59 -1.22
C GLN A 32 -15.06 -26.58 -0.60
N TRP A 33 -14.58 -25.73 0.31
CA TRP A 33 -15.37 -24.66 0.93
C TRP A 33 -15.35 -23.39 0.08
N LEU A 34 -14.44 -23.29 -0.90
CA LEU A 34 -14.30 -22.12 -1.74
C LEU A 34 -15.34 -22.12 -2.87
N PRO A 35 -16.01 -20.98 -3.10
CA PRO A 35 -17.12 -20.90 -4.05
C PRO A 35 -16.68 -20.72 -5.52
N TYR A 36 -15.40 -20.48 -5.79
CA TYR A 36 -14.88 -20.07 -7.12
C TYR A 36 -14.96 -21.21 -8.15
N ARG A 37 -15.61 -20.98 -9.29
CA ARG A 37 -15.76 -22.02 -10.34
C ARG A 37 -15.09 -21.62 -11.65
N SER A 38 -15.59 -20.58 -12.31
CA SER A 38 -15.05 -20.14 -13.61
C SER A 38 -15.07 -18.62 -13.74
N TYR A 39 -14.46 -18.10 -14.79
CA TYR A 39 -14.29 -16.67 -15.03
C TYR A 39 -14.68 -16.30 -16.46
N ASP A 40 -15.51 -15.28 -16.61
CA ASP A 40 -15.84 -14.68 -17.91
C ASP A 40 -14.81 -13.59 -18.21
N LYS A 41 -13.90 -13.85 -19.16
CA LYS A 41 -12.87 -12.88 -19.57
C LYS A 41 -13.43 -11.63 -20.25
N ARG A 42 -14.60 -11.71 -20.91
CA ARG A 42 -15.18 -10.57 -21.62
C ARG A 42 -15.86 -9.62 -20.65
N LYS A 43 -16.58 -10.18 -19.69
CA LYS A 43 -17.29 -9.40 -18.66
C LYS A 43 -16.44 -9.14 -17.43
N GLU A 44 -15.33 -9.84 -17.26
CA GLU A 44 -14.43 -9.78 -16.11
C GLU A 44 -15.15 -10.02 -14.77
N ILE A 45 -15.90 -11.13 -14.72
CA ILE A 45 -16.67 -11.58 -13.56
C ILE A 45 -16.41 -13.07 -13.28
N PHE A 46 -16.62 -13.46 -12.03
CA PHE A 46 -16.53 -14.83 -11.54
C PHE A 46 -17.91 -15.47 -11.48
N TYR A 47 -18.02 -16.67 -12.03
CA TYR A 47 -19.11 -17.58 -11.75
C TYR A 47 -18.74 -18.42 -10.53
N GLN A 48 -19.64 -18.43 -9.55
CA GLN A 48 -19.50 -19.18 -8.32
C GLN A 48 -20.58 -20.26 -8.23
N THR A 49 -20.59 -21.01 -7.14
CA THR A 49 -21.55 -22.12 -6.96
C THR A 49 -22.99 -21.61 -6.99
N ASP A 50 -23.29 -20.56 -6.22
CA ASP A 50 -24.66 -20.05 -6.06
C ASP A 50 -24.81 -18.56 -6.45
N SER A 51 -23.72 -17.91 -6.84
CA SER A 51 -23.69 -16.49 -7.20
C SER A 51 -22.80 -16.15 -8.40
N ILE A 52 -22.99 -14.95 -8.93
CA ILE A 52 -22.02 -14.24 -9.78
C ILE A 52 -21.37 -13.14 -8.95
N ALA A 53 -20.10 -12.87 -9.20
CA ALA A 53 -19.35 -11.90 -8.42
C ALA A 53 -18.23 -11.21 -9.22
N PHE A 54 -17.78 -10.07 -8.73
CA PHE A 54 -16.49 -9.49 -9.12
C PHE A 54 -15.69 -9.13 -7.88
N ALA A 55 -14.39 -9.02 -8.06
CA ALA A 55 -13.48 -8.44 -7.07
C ALA A 55 -12.59 -7.40 -7.75
N ILE A 56 -12.27 -6.34 -7.02
CA ILE A 56 -11.32 -5.30 -7.41
C ILE A 56 -10.33 -5.09 -6.26
N GLU A 57 -9.08 -4.85 -6.60
CA GLU A 57 -8.08 -4.36 -5.65
C GLU A 57 -8.04 -2.84 -5.74
N ILE A 58 -8.14 -2.16 -4.60
CA ILE A 58 -8.19 -0.70 -4.53
C ILE A 58 -6.95 -0.18 -3.82
N ALA A 59 -6.43 0.96 -4.27
CA ALA A 59 -5.33 1.62 -3.58
C ALA A 59 -5.79 2.05 -2.18
N PRO A 60 -4.94 1.91 -1.13
CA PRO A 60 -5.31 2.33 0.19
C PRO A 60 -5.51 3.84 0.33
N LEU A 61 -6.52 4.20 1.12
CA LEU A 61 -6.81 5.57 1.45
C LEU A 61 -5.84 6.05 2.54
N MET A 62 -5.19 7.20 2.30
CA MET A 62 -4.17 7.78 3.19
C MET A 62 -4.71 8.72 4.25
N GLY A 63 -6.00 8.97 4.22
CA GLY A 63 -6.72 9.88 5.08
C GLY A 63 -8.10 10.12 4.49
N ALA A 64 -9.03 10.59 5.29
CA ALA A 64 -10.36 10.95 4.81
C ALA A 64 -10.74 12.32 5.37
N ASP A 65 -11.59 13.02 4.64
CA ASP A 65 -12.29 14.22 5.08
C ASP A 65 -13.82 13.98 5.03
N GLU A 66 -14.59 15.01 5.34
CA GLU A 66 -16.06 14.95 5.34
C GLU A 66 -16.61 14.62 3.95
N ARG A 67 -16.03 15.20 2.88
CA ARG A 67 -16.41 14.90 1.50
C ARG A 67 -16.21 13.43 1.15
N THR A 68 -15.06 12.86 1.54
CA THR A 68 -14.77 11.45 1.35
C THR A 68 -15.79 10.59 2.10
N ALA A 69 -16.16 10.97 3.33
CA ALA A 69 -17.19 10.28 4.12
C ALA A 69 -18.54 10.26 3.40
N GLU A 70 -18.97 11.40 2.86
CA GLU A 70 -20.23 11.53 2.12
C GLU A 70 -20.25 10.65 0.87
N ILE A 71 -19.16 10.67 0.08
CA ILE A 71 -19.04 9.87 -1.14
C ILE A 71 -19.07 8.38 -0.82
N LEU A 72 -18.37 7.92 0.22
CA LEU A 72 -18.41 6.51 0.65
C LEU A 72 -19.80 6.10 1.16
N ALA A 73 -20.49 6.98 1.89
CA ALA A 73 -21.85 6.74 2.33
C ALA A 73 -22.84 6.70 1.16
N GLN A 74 -22.67 7.55 0.15
CA GLN A 74 -23.46 7.53 -1.08
C GLN A 74 -23.21 6.26 -1.89
N LEU A 75 -21.94 5.87 -2.06
CA LEU A 75 -21.52 4.63 -2.72
C LEU A 75 -22.25 3.41 -2.14
N LEU A 76 -22.27 3.28 -0.80
CA LEU A 76 -22.98 2.18 -0.15
C LEU A 76 -24.51 2.31 -0.19
N SER A 77 -25.06 3.51 -0.34
CA SER A 77 -26.52 3.70 -0.33
C SER A 77 -27.14 3.52 -1.71
N GLU A 78 -26.54 4.11 -2.74
CA GLU A 78 -27.10 4.20 -4.09
C GLU A 78 -26.42 3.24 -5.07
N GLY A 79 -25.12 3.01 -4.92
CA GLY A 79 -24.32 2.23 -5.86
C GLY A 79 -24.49 0.70 -5.73
N ILE A 80 -25.16 0.21 -4.68
CA ILE A 80 -25.30 -1.22 -4.40
C ILE A 80 -26.78 -1.65 -4.37
N PRO A 81 -27.18 -2.67 -5.15
CA PRO A 81 -28.55 -3.17 -5.17
C PRO A 81 -28.88 -4.04 -3.94
N ALA A 82 -30.17 -4.16 -3.62
CA ALA A 82 -30.64 -4.82 -2.39
C ALA A 82 -30.32 -6.32 -2.29
N ASN A 83 -30.15 -7.00 -3.42
CA ASN A 83 -29.79 -8.41 -3.53
C ASN A 83 -28.28 -8.67 -3.45
N ALA A 84 -27.44 -7.62 -3.42
CA ALA A 84 -26.00 -7.76 -3.39
C ALA A 84 -25.44 -8.04 -1.97
N ARG A 85 -24.24 -8.60 -1.98
CA ARG A 85 -23.41 -8.89 -0.82
C ARG A 85 -22.03 -8.29 -1.05
N VAL A 86 -21.65 -7.34 -0.21
CA VAL A 86 -20.39 -6.62 -0.32
C VAL A 86 -19.42 -7.15 0.72
N GLN A 87 -18.18 -7.44 0.34
CA GLN A 87 -17.09 -7.74 1.25
C GLN A 87 -15.91 -6.83 0.95
N ILE A 88 -15.36 -6.22 1.99
CA ILE A 88 -14.12 -5.45 1.92
C ILE A 88 -13.12 -6.13 2.84
N LEU A 89 -11.98 -6.52 2.28
CA LEU A 89 -10.85 -7.09 3.00
C LEU A 89 -9.67 -6.12 2.95
N ALA A 90 -9.23 -5.61 4.09
CA ALA A 90 -7.88 -5.05 4.24
C ALA A 90 -6.95 -6.15 4.74
N PHE A 91 -5.85 -6.38 4.02
CA PHE A 91 -4.85 -7.38 4.36
C PHE A 91 -3.47 -6.74 4.44
N GLN A 92 -2.83 -6.87 5.61
CA GLN A 92 -1.43 -6.52 5.80
C GLN A 92 -0.58 -7.74 5.48
N SER A 93 -0.36 -7.99 4.19
CA SER A 93 0.35 -9.15 3.68
C SER A 93 1.83 -9.15 4.07
N PRO A 94 2.43 -10.30 4.44
CA PRO A 94 3.88 -10.42 4.61
C PRO A 94 4.63 -10.51 3.26
N ARG A 95 3.92 -10.72 2.14
CA ARG A 95 4.49 -10.99 0.82
C ARG A 95 4.91 -9.68 0.13
N VAL A 96 6.19 -9.36 0.24
CA VAL A 96 6.81 -8.12 -0.28
C VAL A 96 7.96 -8.39 -1.26
N GLY A 97 8.21 -9.65 -1.60
CA GLY A 97 9.29 -10.06 -2.50
C GLY A 97 9.32 -9.34 -3.84
N SER A 98 8.16 -9.13 -4.48
CA SER A 98 8.05 -8.43 -5.77
C SER A 98 8.48 -6.95 -5.65
N LEU A 99 8.07 -6.25 -4.59
CA LEU A 99 8.47 -4.88 -4.31
C LEU A 99 9.98 -4.79 -4.05
N ILE A 100 10.51 -5.68 -3.21
CA ILE A 100 11.95 -5.71 -2.92
C ILE A 100 12.75 -5.99 -4.20
N SER A 101 12.29 -6.94 -5.02
CA SER A 101 12.94 -7.31 -6.28
C SER A 101 12.96 -6.16 -7.29
N ALA A 102 11.88 -5.36 -7.39
CA ALA A 102 11.84 -4.19 -8.26
C ALA A 102 12.95 -3.17 -7.92
N TYR A 103 13.26 -2.99 -6.63
CA TYR A 103 14.40 -2.19 -6.18
C TYR A 103 15.75 -2.86 -6.38
N ALA A 104 15.84 -4.16 -6.10
CA ALA A 104 17.10 -4.88 -6.03
C ALA A 104 17.66 -5.24 -7.42
N LEU A 105 16.82 -5.59 -8.39
CA LEU A 105 17.26 -6.09 -9.70
C LEU A 105 18.14 -5.10 -10.50
N PRO A 106 17.80 -3.80 -10.63
CA PRO A 106 18.67 -2.86 -11.34
C PRO A 106 20.08 -2.78 -10.72
N ARG A 107 20.14 -2.76 -9.39
CA ARG A 107 21.40 -2.68 -8.62
C ARG A 107 22.20 -3.97 -8.67
N PHE A 108 21.51 -5.11 -8.68
CA PHE A 108 22.12 -6.41 -8.88
C PHE A 108 22.82 -6.47 -10.24
N LYS A 109 22.16 -6.00 -11.30
CA LYS A 109 22.72 -5.91 -12.66
C LYS A 109 23.91 -4.94 -12.75
N ALA A 110 23.89 -3.84 -12.00
CA ALA A 110 25.00 -2.90 -11.95
C ALA A 110 26.30 -3.51 -11.38
N GLY A 111 26.20 -4.61 -10.63
CA GLY A 111 27.37 -5.37 -10.16
C GLY A 111 28.13 -4.68 -9.03
N GLY A 112 29.34 -5.20 -8.74
CA GLY A 112 30.24 -4.64 -7.74
C GLY A 112 29.60 -4.42 -6.36
N VAL A 113 29.75 -3.21 -5.82
CA VAL A 113 29.16 -2.81 -4.53
C VAL A 113 27.63 -2.70 -4.59
N HIS A 114 27.06 -2.32 -5.74
CA HIS A 114 25.61 -2.19 -5.89
C HIS A 114 24.89 -3.53 -5.77
N ARG A 115 25.51 -4.60 -6.30
CA ARG A 115 25.04 -5.96 -6.10
C ARG A 115 24.98 -6.34 -4.62
N LYS A 116 26.06 -6.06 -3.86
CA LYS A 116 26.09 -6.33 -2.41
C LYS A 116 25.02 -5.54 -1.66
N ILE A 117 24.82 -4.26 -2.00
CA ILE A 117 23.76 -3.43 -1.42
C ILE A 117 22.38 -4.06 -1.67
N ALA A 118 22.12 -4.50 -2.89
CA ALA A 118 20.86 -5.15 -3.26
C ALA A 118 20.62 -6.44 -2.48
N GLU A 119 21.62 -7.32 -2.39
CA GLU A 119 21.56 -8.59 -1.66
C GLU A 119 21.32 -8.36 -0.16
N HIS A 120 22.12 -7.49 0.48
CA HIS A 120 21.98 -7.20 1.91
C HIS A 120 20.66 -6.52 2.26
N ARG A 121 20.21 -5.54 1.46
CA ARG A 121 18.91 -4.87 1.68
C ARG A 121 17.76 -5.86 1.55
N SER A 122 17.81 -6.73 0.53
CA SER A 122 16.77 -7.74 0.30
C SER A 122 16.70 -8.74 1.46
N ALA A 123 17.85 -9.23 1.93
CA ALA A 123 17.91 -10.13 3.08
C ALA A 123 17.39 -9.47 4.38
N PHE A 124 17.74 -8.20 4.62
CA PHE A 124 17.26 -7.45 5.78
C PHE A 124 15.73 -7.29 5.79
N LEU A 125 15.14 -6.91 4.64
CA LEU A 125 13.68 -6.75 4.54
C LEU A 125 12.93 -8.09 4.54
N ARG A 126 13.51 -9.15 3.94
CA ARG A 126 13.02 -10.54 4.06
C ARG A 126 12.90 -10.95 5.52
N HIS A 127 13.91 -10.66 6.33
CA HIS A 127 13.86 -10.91 7.77
C HIS A 127 12.79 -10.04 8.47
N GLY A 128 12.69 -8.77 8.06
CA GLY A 128 11.71 -7.80 8.53
C GLY A 128 10.24 -8.19 8.29
N ALA A 129 9.94 -9.12 7.38
CA ALA A 129 8.57 -9.61 7.16
C ALA A 129 8.04 -10.40 8.37
N TRP A 130 8.89 -11.03 9.18
CA TRP A 130 8.44 -11.84 10.32
C TRP A 130 9.01 -11.38 11.65
N THR A 131 10.12 -10.64 11.62
CA THR A 131 10.80 -10.12 12.81
C THR A 131 10.73 -8.59 12.81
N SER A 132 10.54 -7.99 13.98
CA SER A 132 10.52 -6.54 14.08
C SER A 132 11.88 -5.95 13.70
N MET A 133 11.87 -4.93 12.84
CA MET A 133 13.05 -4.14 12.49
C MET A 133 13.34 -3.02 13.51
N SER A 134 12.48 -2.86 14.53
CA SER A 134 12.66 -1.93 15.65
C SER A 134 12.78 -2.68 16.98
N LYS A 135 13.57 -2.13 17.91
CA LYS A 135 13.67 -2.63 19.29
C LYS A 135 12.55 -2.09 20.19
N ASP A 136 11.90 -1.00 19.80
CA ASP A 136 10.96 -0.26 20.65
C ASP A 136 9.50 -0.78 20.58
N GLY A 137 9.19 -1.54 19.53
CA GLY A 137 7.86 -2.13 19.32
C GLY A 137 7.77 -2.89 18.00
N PRO A 138 6.58 -3.42 17.67
CA PRO A 138 6.28 -4.02 16.39
C PRO A 138 6.57 -3.09 15.20
N PHE A 139 7.49 -3.51 14.33
CA PHE A 139 7.82 -2.84 13.09
C PHE A 139 8.23 -3.85 12.01
N GLN A 140 7.26 -4.61 11.53
CA GLN A 140 7.43 -5.59 10.47
C GLN A 140 7.07 -5.00 9.11
N VAL A 141 7.68 -5.54 8.06
CA VAL A 141 7.38 -5.16 6.67
C VAL A 141 6.04 -5.75 6.24
N ARG A 142 5.14 -4.93 5.69
CA ARG A 142 3.77 -5.32 5.33
C ARG A 142 3.36 -4.70 4.01
N ASN A 143 2.76 -5.47 3.11
CA ASN A 143 2.06 -4.93 1.95
C ASN A 143 0.57 -4.74 2.30
N HIS A 144 0.11 -3.50 2.41
CA HIS A 144 -1.27 -3.15 2.72
C HIS A 144 -2.11 -3.23 1.44
N ARG A 145 -2.90 -4.29 1.33
CA ARG A 145 -3.77 -4.56 0.18
C ARG A 145 -5.23 -4.43 0.59
N ILE A 146 -6.07 -3.87 -0.27
CA ILE A 146 -7.51 -3.78 -0.01
C ILE A 146 -8.28 -4.36 -1.19
N ILE A 147 -9.12 -5.34 -0.90
CA ILE A 147 -9.93 -6.05 -1.88
C ILE A 147 -11.39 -5.77 -1.59
N LEU A 148 -12.09 -5.18 -2.56
CA LEU A 148 -13.53 -5.00 -2.54
C LEU A 148 -14.14 -6.05 -3.47
N SER A 149 -15.13 -6.78 -2.99
CA SER A 149 -15.88 -7.72 -3.80
C SER A 149 -17.37 -7.59 -3.59
N VAL A 150 -18.11 -7.82 -4.68
CA VAL A 150 -19.57 -7.80 -4.69
C VAL A 150 -20.05 -9.10 -5.32
N SER A 151 -20.99 -9.76 -4.64
CA SER A 151 -21.61 -10.99 -5.11
C SER A 151 -23.14 -10.86 -5.12
N MET A 152 -23.78 -11.47 -6.09
CA MET A 152 -25.24 -11.48 -6.27
C MET A 152 -25.69 -12.91 -6.59
N ALA A 153 -26.71 -13.40 -5.90
CA ALA A 153 -27.20 -14.76 -6.09
C ALA A 153 -27.68 -14.99 -7.54
N ASN A 154 -27.36 -16.16 -8.11
CA ASN A 154 -27.65 -16.51 -9.52
C ASN A 154 -29.13 -16.40 -9.87
N SER A 155 -30.01 -16.66 -8.91
CA SER A 155 -31.47 -16.59 -9.09
C SER A 155 -32.04 -15.17 -9.23
N LYS A 156 -31.24 -14.14 -8.93
CA LYS A 156 -31.75 -12.76 -8.73
C LYS A 156 -31.00 -11.69 -9.50
N ALA A 157 -29.99 -12.04 -10.29
CA ALA A 157 -29.11 -11.06 -10.92
C ALA A 157 -28.66 -11.50 -12.31
N THR A 158 -28.41 -10.52 -13.17
CA THR A 158 -27.80 -10.74 -14.48
C THR A 158 -26.33 -10.33 -14.47
N PRO A 159 -25.47 -10.95 -15.30
CA PRO A 159 -24.09 -10.52 -15.47
C PRO A 159 -23.94 -9.03 -15.82
N ASP A 160 -24.85 -8.47 -16.62
CA ASP A 160 -24.76 -7.08 -17.08
C ASP A 160 -25.13 -6.09 -15.96
N GLU A 161 -26.09 -6.44 -15.11
CA GLU A 161 -26.40 -5.69 -13.89
C GLU A 161 -25.17 -5.63 -12.95
N LEU A 162 -24.51 -6.77 -12.74
CA LEU A 162 -23.31 -6.86 -11.90
C LEU A 162 -22.15 -6.03 -12.48
N VAL A 163 -21.96 -6.05 -13.80
CA VAL A 163 -20.98 -5.19 -14.51
C VAL A 163 -21.30 -3.71 -14.31
N GLY A 164 -22.57 -3.32 -14.40
CA GLY A 164 -23.00 -1.94 -14.15
C GLY A 164 -22.68 -1.48 -12.72
N VAL A 165 -22.90 -2.35 -11.72
CA VAL A 165 -22.52 -2.08 -10.32
C VAL A 165 -21.00 -1.89 -10.20
N ARG A 166 -20.20 -2.78 -10.80
CA ARG A 166 -18.73 -2.66 -10.79
C ARG A 166 -18.28 -1.32 -11.36
N ASP A 167 -18.74 -0.97 -12.55
CA ASP A 167 -18.25 0.21 -13.26
C ASP A 167 -18.69 1.50 -12.56
N SER A 168 -19.88 1.51 -11.95
CA SER A 168 -20.32 2.60 -11.06
C SER A 168 -19.41 2.72 -9.84
N LEU A 169 -19.07 1.62 -9.16
CA LEU A 169 -18.16 1.64 -8.01
C LEU A 169 -16.76 2.14 -8.37
N VAL A 170 -16.20 1.65 -9.48
CA VAL A 170 -14.88 2.08 -9.97
C VAL A 170 -14.86 3.58 -10.25
N SER A 171 -15.91 4.10 -10.89
CA SER A 171 -16.05 5.54 -11.17
C SER A 171 -16.11 6.37 -9.87
N THR A 172 -16.90 5.93 -8.89
CA THR A 172 -16.99 6.63 -7.59
C THR A 172 -15.67 6.58 -6.81
N LEU A 173 -14.98 5.44 -6.77
CA LEU A 173 -13.66 5.33 -6.14
C LEU A 173 -12.63 6.25 -6.82
N GLN A 174 -12.66 6.34 -8.15
CA GLN A 174 -11.78 7.24 -8.90
C GLN A 174 -12.04 8.73 -8.57
N SER A 175 -13.27 9.10 -8.22
CA SER A 175 -13.62 10.49 -7.83
C SER A 175 -13.02 10.95 -6.50
N ILE A 176 -12.52 10.01 -5.69
CA ILE A 176 -11.81 10.26 -4.42
C ILE A 176 -10.34 9.82 -4.53
N ASP A 177 -9.80 9.80 -5.75
CA ASP A 177 -8.39 9.44 -6.05
C ASP A 177 -7.96 8.06 -5.53
N MET A 178 -8.90 7.11 -5.49
CA MET A 178 -8.63 5.70 -5.18
C MET A 178 -8.64 4.87 -6.46
N PRO A 179 -7.51 4.73 -7.17
CA PRO A 179 -7.44 3.87 -8.34
C PRO A 179 -7.73 2.42 -7.94
N SER A 180 -8.34 1.67 -8.86
CA SER A 180 -8.69 0.28 -8.66
C SER A 180 -8.31 -0.57 -9.87
N THR A 181 -8.01 -1.84 -9.62
CA THR A 181 -7.67 -2.83 -10.63
C THR A 181 -8.64 -4.00 -10.54
N ARG A 182 -9.15 -4.47 -11.67
CA ARG A 182 -10.05 -5.62 -11.74
C ARG A 182 -9.25 -6.89 -11.42
N MET A 183 -9.77 -7.70 -10.51
CA MET A 183 -9.10 -8.93 -10.08
C MET A 183 -9.33 -10.05 -11.09
N THR A 184 -8.25 -10.67 -11.56
CA THR A 184 -8.29 -11.86 -12.43
C THR A 184 -8.25 -13.15 -11.58
N PRO A 185 -8.49 -14.33 -12.17
CA PRO A 185 -8.31 -15.60 -11.46
C PRO A 185 -6.89 -15.80 -10.93
N VAL A 186 -5.87 -15.31 -11.66
CA VAL A 186 -4.47 -15.36 -11.23
C VAL A 186 -4.27 -14.55 -9.95
N ASP A 187 -4.81 -13.33 -9.90
CA ASP A 187 -4.73 -12.48 -8.72
C ASP A 187 -5.47 -13.10 -7.53
N LEU A 188 -6.63 -13.70 -7.77
CA LEU A 188 -7.42 -14.38 -6.74
C LEU A 188 -6.65 -15.56 -6.15
N ILE A 189 -6.11 -16.45 -7.00
CA ILE A 189 -5.30 -17.59 -6.55
C ILE A 189 -4.09 -17.08 -5.77
N ALA A 190 -3.40 -16.04 -6.24
CA ALA A 190 -2.25 -15.46 -5.54
C ALA A 190 -2.63 -14.87 -4.16
N LEU A 191 -3.81 -14.25 -4.03
CA LEU A 191 -4.31 -13.75 -2.74
C LEU A 191 -4.64 -14.91 -1.78
N ILE A 192 -5.33 -15.95 -2.25
CA ILE A 192 -5.69 -17.09 -1.39
C ILE A 192 -4.44 -17.86 -0.97
N ASP A 193 -3.47 -18.04 -1.88
CA ASP A 193 -2.15 -18.61 -1.56
C ASP A 193 -1.39 -17.75 -0.54
N ASP A 194 -1.44 -16.41 -0.63
CA ASP A 194 -0.84 -15.54 0.38
C ASP A 194 -1.51 -15.64 1.76
N ILE A 195 -2.83 -15.80 1.77
CA ILE A 195 -3.60 -15.98 3.00
C ILE A 195 -3.42 -17.38 3.60
N THR A 196 -3.21 -18.43 2.81
CA THR A 196 -3.16 -19.84 3.27
C THR A 196 -1.76 -20.42 3.36
N ALA A 197 -0.80 -19.86 2.62
CA ALA A 197 0.62 -20.17 2.66
C ALA A 197 1.46 -18.88 2.78
N PRO A 198 1.34 -18.15 3.90
CA PRO A 198 2.06 -16.90 4.08
C PRO A 198 3.57 -17.07 3.91
N ALA A 199 4.17 -16.15 3.17
CA ALA A 199 5.62 -16.09 2.95
C ALA A 199 6.04 -14.66 2.68
N PHE A 200 7.33 -14.37 2.86
CA PHE A 200 7.87 -13.06 2.50
C PHE A 200 8.07 -12.94 0.96
N ASP A 201 8.52 -14.02 0.33
CA ASP A 201 8.71 -14.17 -1.11
C ASP A 201 8.70 -15.65 -1.46
N VAL A 202 8.09 -15.98 -2.59
CA VAL A 202 8.06 -17.31 -3.19
C VAL A 202 8.01 -17.14 -4.69
N SER A 203 8.66 -18.04 -5.42
CA SER A 203 8.82 -17.92 -6.87
C SER A 203 7.84 -18.73 -7.68
N ASP A 204 7.01 -19.52 -7.01
CA ASP A 204 5.78 -20.07 -7.55
C ASP A 204 4.65 -19.05 -7.53
N GLN A 205 4.95 -17.80 -7.91
CA GLN A 205 3.91 -16.82 -8.19
C GLN A 205 3.03 -17.38 -9.30
N VAL A 206 1.73 -17.35 -9.06
CA VAL A 206 0.73 -17.81 -10.02
C VAL A 206 0.88 -16.96 -11.27
N ALA A 207 1.37 -17.56 -12.35
CA ALA A 207 1.53 -16.88 -13.63
C ALA A 207 0.35 -17.14 -14.58
N SER A 208 -0.35 -18.25 -14.38
CA SER A 208 -1.49 -18.68 -15.18
C SER A 208 -2.43 -19.55 -14.35
N TYR A 209 -3.63 -19.79 -14.88
CA TYR A 209 -4.61 -20.72 -14.31
C TYR A 209 -5.21 -21.58 -15.43
N SER A 210 -5.69 -22.78 -15.07
CA SER A 210 -6.43 -23.67 -15.97
C SER A 210 -7.90 -23.24 -16.02
N GLU A 211 -8.42 -22.98 -17.22
CA GLU A 211 -9.85 -22.71 -17.46
C GLU A 211 -10.73 -23.95 -17.44
N PHE A 212 -10.10 -25.13 -17.56
CA PHE A 212 -10.80 -26.41 -17.62
C PHE A 212 -11.11 -26.99 -16.23
N ASP A 213 -10.43 -26.48 -15.20
CA ASP A 213 -10.60 -26.89 -13.81
C ASP A 213 -11.26 -25.77 -13.00
N PRO A 214 -12.08 -26.10 -11.98
CA PRO A 214 -12.59 -25.10 -11.06
C PRO A 214 -11.48 -24.24 -10.47
N ILE A 215 -11.68 -22.92 -10.43
CA ILE A 215 -10.71 -21.99 -9.83
C ILE A 215 -10.42 -22.37 -8.36
N ALA A 216 -11.43 -22.80 -7.61
CA ALA A 216 -11.29 -23.23 -6.22
C ALA A 216 -10.25 -24.36 -6.02
N ASP A 217 -10.13 -25.29 -6.97
CA ASP A 217 -9.21 -26.42 -6.89
C ASP A 217 -7.75 -26.01 -7.11
N GLN A 218 -7.54 -24.79 -7.63
CA GLN A 218 -6.23 -24.18 -7.89
C GLN A 218 -5.84 -23.16 -6.82
N CYS A 219 -6.79 -22.68 -6.00
CA CYS A 219 -6.58 -21.63 -4.99
C CYS A 219 -5.76 -22.06 -3.76
N VAL A 220 -5.83 -23.34 -3.38
CA VAL A 220 -5.20 -23.85 -2.17
C VAL A 220 -4.16 -24.88 -2.57
N ARG A 221 -2.93 -24.70 -2.11
CA ARG A 221 -1.85 -25.67 -2.37
C ARG A 221 -2.19 -27.03 -1.76
N ARG A 222 -1.74 -28.11 -2.40
CA ARG A 222 -2.05 -29.49 -1.98
C ARG A 222 -1.38 -29.89 -0.68
N ASP A 223 -0.31 -29.20 -0.29
CA ASP A 223 0.48 -29.40 0.92
C ASP A 223 -0.02 -28.57 2.11
N VAL A 224 -1.06 -27.74 1.93
CA VAL A 224 -1.66 -26.97 3.02
C VAL A 224 -2.47 -27.91 3.92
N GLN A 225 -2.08 -27.99 5.19
CA GLN A 225 -2.81 -28.66 6.25
C GLN A 225 -3.53 -27.65 7.14
N THR A 226 -4.82 -27.86 7.38
CA THR A 226 -5.63 -27.06 8.30
C THR A 226 -6.11 -27.90 9.48
N VAL A 227 -5.95 -27.38 10.70
CA VAL A 227 -6.48 -27.98 11.93
C VAL A 227 -7.33 -26.95 12.66
N VAL A 228 -8.63 -27.21 12.71
CA VAL A 228 -9.60 -26.35 13.42
C VAL A 228 -9.61 -26.72 14.89
N GLN A 229 -9.34 -25.74 15.75
CA GLN A 229 -9.45 -25.85 17.19
C GLN A 229 -10.53 -24.90 17.72
N ALA A 230 -10.84 -25.02 19.02
CA ALA A 230 -11.89 -24.23 19.63
C ALA A 230 -11.62 -22.72 19.60
N ASP A 231 -10.36 -22.30 19.70
CA ASP A 231 -9.92 -20.90 19.81
C ASP A 231 -9.14 -20.40 18.58
N ARG A 232 -8.61 -21.30 17.75
CA ARG A 232 -7.73 -20.97 16.62
C ARG A 232 -7.85 -21.92 15.44
N LEU A 233 -7.33 -21.50 14.30
CA LEU A 233 -7.07 -22.34 13.14
C LEU A 233 -5.54 -22.46 12.99
N LEU A 234 -5.02 -23.69 13.01
CA LEU A 234 -3.62 -23.94 12.68
C LEU A 234 -3.52 -24.24 11.19
N VAL A 235 -2.65 -23.51 10.50
CA VAL A 235 -2.36 -23.71 9.07
C VAL A 235 -0.88 -24.02 8.93
N SER A 236 -0.56 -25.18 8.35
CA SER A 236 0.82 -25.62 8.09
C SER A 236 1.00 -25.87 6.61
N VAL A 237 2.16 -25.54 6.08
CA VAL A 237 2.50 -25.68 4.65
C VAL A 237 3.89 -26.32 4.54
N GLU A 238 4.19 -26.99 3.43
CA GLU A 238 5.53 -27.57 3.26
C GLU A 238 6.60 -26.47 3.30
N PRO A 239 7.62 -26.59 4.18
CA PRO A 239 8.60 -25.53 4.35
C PRO A 239 9.53 -25.42 3.14
N LEU A 240 9.79 -26.52 2.42
CA LEU A 240 10.69 -26.54 1.28
C LEU A 240 9.98 -25.96 0.04
N ARG A 241 10.32 -24.74 -0.35
CA ARG A 241 9.66 -24.01 -1.44
C ARG A 241 10.66 -23.44 -2.43
N ALA A 242 10.22 -23.29 -3.67
CA ALA A 242 11.04 -22.71 -4.73
C ALA A 242 11.20 -21.19 -4.52
N VAL A 243 12.45 -20.74 -4.48
CA VAL A 243 12.84 -19.33 -4.38
C VAL A 243 13.83 -19.02 -5.50
N THR A 244 13.52 -17.98 -6.26
CA THR A 244 14.32 -17.42 -7.34
C THR A 244 15.09 -16.25 -6.78
N ASN A 245 16.40 -16.40 -6.76
CA ASN A 245 17.28 -15.33 -6.31
C ASN A 245 17.37 -14.21 -7.36
N LEU A 246 18.04 -13.10 -7.02
CA LEU A 246 18.21 -11.96 -7.93
C LEU A 246 18.99 -12.29 -9.22
N SER A 247 19.71 -13.42 -9.28
CA SER A 247 20.38 -13.89 -10.50
C SER A 247 19.46 -14.65 -11.45
N GLY A 248 18.21 -14.94 -11.03
CA GLY A 248 17.24 -15.70 -11.81
C GLY A 248 17.37 -17.21 -11.62
N GLU A 249 18.25 -17.67 -10.74
CA GLU A 249 18.36 -19.10 -10.40
C GLU A 249 17.28 -19.45 -9.37
N THR A 250 16.47 -20.46 -9.69
CA THR A 250 15.47 -21.03 -8.79
C THR A 250 16.07 -22.20 -8.02
N GLN A 251 16.04 -22.12 -6.70
CA GLN A 251 16.48 -23.18 -5.80
C GLN A 251 15.39 -23.47 -4.77
N TYR A 252 15.38 -24.69 -4.23
CA TYR A 252 14.48 -25.03 -3.12
C TYR A 252 15.13 -24.62 -1.80
N GLU A 253 14.49 -23.70 -1.09
CA GLU A 253 14.92 -23.20 0.21
C GLU A 253 13.90 -23.59 1.30
N GLU A 254 14.38 -23.82 2.51
CA GLU A 254 13.52 -23.99 3.67
C GLU A 254 12.99 -22.61 4.13
N ILE A 255 11.71 -22.34 3.90
CA ILE A 255 11.05 -21.10 4.30
C ILE A 255 10.38 -21.28 5.65
N ARG A 256 10.88 -20.56 6.65
CA ARG A 256 10.27 -20.43 7.98
C ARG A 256 9.76 -19.01 8.20
N PRO A 257 8.68 -18.82 8.99
CA PRO A 257 7.81 -19.86 9.57
C PRO A 257 6.97 -20.59 8.50
N ASP A 258 6.59 -21.82 8.80
CA ASP A 258 5.82 -22.75 7.95
C ASP A 258 4.51 -23.22 8.61
N THR A 259 4.36 -22.99 9.93
CA THR A 259 3.11 -23.21 10.66
C THR A 259 2.66 -21.93 11.34
N PHE A 260 1.36 -21.65 11.23
CA PHE A 260 0.74 -20.40 11.63
C PHE A 260 -0.51 -20.63 12.50
N ASP A 261 -0.67 -19.77 13.50
CA ASP A 261 -1.80 -19.68 14.43
C ASP A 261 -2.71 -18.52 13.98
N TYR A 262 -3.84 -18.87 13.37
CA TYR A 262 -4.86 -17.93 12.92
C TYR A 262 -5.89 -17.77 14.02
N ARG A 263 -6.10 -16.52 14.45
CA ARG A 263 -7.15 -16.17 15.42
C ARG A 263 -8.03 -15.10 14.85
N PHE A 264 -9.32 -15.21 15.13
CA PHE A 264 -10.32 -14.30 14.64
C PHE A 264 -11.11 -13.70 15.79
N PHE A 265 -11.46 -12.44 15.61
CA PHE A 265 -12.18 -11.63 16.58
C PHE A 265 -13.35 -10.94 15.90
N SER A 266 -14.47 -10.91 16.61
CA SER A 266 -15.61 -10.06 16.26
C SER A 266 -15.63 -8.83 17.16
N VAL A 267 -16.32 -7.80 16.73
CA VAL A 267 -16.50 -6.59 17.53
C VAL A 267 -17.67 -6.80 18.49
N ARG A 268 -17.40 -6.71 19.79
CA ARG A 268 -18.44 -6.69 20.85
C ARG A 268 -19.06 -5.32 20.96
N ASN A 269 -18.24 -4.28 21.13
CA ASN A 269 -18.70 -2.91 21.25
C ASN A 269 -17.94 -2.03 20.26
N PHE A 270 -18.69 -1.20 19.53
CA PHE A 270 -18.16 -0.12 18.72
C PHE A 270 -18.10 1.16 19.57
N PRO A 271 -17.21 2.10 19.25
CA PRO A 271 -17.20 3.41 19.90
C PRO A 271 -18.45 4.21 19.55
N ASP A 272 -18.85 5.12 20.45
CA ASP A 272 -20.06 5.95 20.28
C ASP A 272 -19.95 6.92 19.10
N ARG A 273 -18.73 7.32 18.73
CA ARG A 273 -18.44 8.21 17.60
C ARG A 273 -17.29 7.65 16.81
N TRP A 274 -17.45 7.63 15.49
CA TRP A 274 -16.45 7.10 14.59
C TRP A 274 -16.57 7.76 13.21
N ALA A 275 -15.46 8.30 12.71
CA ALA A 275 -15.37 8.86 11.37
C ALA A 275 -14.46 8.00 10.47
N PRO A 276 -14.56 8.11 9.13
CA PRO A 276 -13.76 7.27 8.22
C PRO A 276 -12.25 7.41 8.39
N TRP A 277 -11.75 8.59 8.77
CA TRP A 277 -10.32 8.80 9.04
C TRP A 277 -9.84 8.14 10.34
N ASP A 278 -10.74 7.87 11.29
CA ASP A 278 -10.39 7.17 12.52
C ASP A 278 -10.02 5.70 12.27
N VAL A 279 -10.44 5.12 11.13
CA VAL A 279 -10.06 3.75 10.72
C VAL A 279 -8.53 3.59 10.63
N GLN A 280 -7.77 4.66 10.44
CA GLN A 280 -6.30 4.60 10.49
C GLN A 280 -5.75 4.12 11.83
N LYS A 281 -6.49 4.33 12.93
CA LYS A 281 -6.11 3.85 14.25
C LYS A 281 -6.18 2.32 14.35
N LEU A 282 -6.95 1.67 13.48
CA LEU A 282 -7.16 0.22 13.49
C LEU A 282 -6.09 -0.56 12.72
N ILE A 283 -5.29 0.12 11.89
CA ILE A 283 -4.20 -0.51 11.10
C ILE A 283 -2.82 -0.32 11.74
N GLY A 284 -2.73 0.35 12.89
CA GLY A 284 -1.49 0.68 13.59
C GLY A 284 -1.36 2.18 13.87
N ASP A 285 -0.99 2.51 15.10
CA ASP A 285 -0.78 3.89 15.52
C ASP A 285 0.48 4.49 14.87
N MET A 286 0.37 5.72 14.38
CA MET A 286 1.45 6.40 13.67
C MET A 286 2.60 6.87 14.58
N PHE A 287 2.39 6.98 15.88
CA PHE A 287 3.34 7.59 16.81
C PHE A 287 3.69 6.68 17.99
N SER A 288 2.79 5.77 18.38
CA SER A 288 3.02 4.79 19.44
C SER A 288 3.39 3.44 18.84
N ASP A 289 4.69 3.16 18.79
CA ASP A 289 5.23 1.93 18.21
C ASP A 289 4.65 0.65 18.85
N LYS A 290 4.23 0.70 20.12
CA LYS A 290 3.63 -0.43 20.84
C LYS A 290 2.20 -0.76 20.39
N LEU A 291 1.52 0.18 19.75
CA LEU A 291 0.15 0.02 19.24
C LEU A 291 0.18 -0.22 17.72
N ARG A 292 0.99 -1.19 17.29
CA ARG A 292 1.06 -1.65 15.90
C ARG A 292 0.92 -3.17 15.82
N PRO A 293 0.36 -3.72 14.73
CA PRO A 293 0.26 -5.16 14.57
C PRO A 293 1.65 -5.82 14.50
N GLY A 294 1.87 -6.88 15.28
CA GLY A 294 3.12 -7.67 15.25
C GLY A 294 3.16 -8.76 14.18
N CYS A 295 2.06 -8.97 13.46
CA CYS A 295 1.87 -10.06 12.51
C CYS A 295 0.92 -9.61 11.38
N PRO A 296 0.84 -10.36 10.26
CA PRO A 296 -0.17 -10.10 9.24
C PRO A 296 -1.57 -10.07 9.84
N THR A 297 -2.35 -9.06 9.43
CA THR A 297 -3.69 -8.78 9.95
C THR A 297 -4.67 -8.71 8.79
N LEU A 298 -5.81 -9.39 8.95
CA LEU A 298 -6.93 -9.43 8.03
C LEU A 298 -8.09 -8.66 8.68
N THR A 299 -8.56 -7.58 8.09
CA THR A 299 -9.73 -6.86 8.57
C THR A 299 -10.81 -6.92 7.50
N SER A 300 -11.90 -7.63 7.81
CA SER A 300 -13.01 -7.83 6.88
C SER A 300 -14.29 -7.15 7.36
N LEU A 301 -14.95 -6.45 6.44
CA LEU A 301 -16.32 -5.96 6.61
C LEU A 301 -17.22 -6.63 5.57
N CYS A 302 -18.17 -7.43 6.04
CA CYS A 302 -19.20 -8.07 5.25
C CYS A 302 -20.52 -7.29 5.40
N LEU A 303 -21.13 -6.87 4.29
CA LEU A 303 -22.40 -6.15 4.25
C LEU A 303 -23.46 -6.94 3.48
N CYS A 304 -24.57 -7.23 4.16
CA CYS A 304 -25.74 -7.90 3.62
C CYS A 304 -26.89 -6.91 3.49
N TYR A 305 -27.19 -6.50 2.26
CA TYR A 305 -28.31 -5.62 1.98
C TYR A 305 -29.64 -6.34 2.23
N GLN A 306 -30.59 -5.59 2.79
CA GLN A 306 -31.92 -6.07 3.11
C GLN A 306 -32.91 -5.55 2.06
N ASP A 307 -34.07 -6.20 2.00
CA ASP A 307 -35.22 -5.65 1.29
C ASP A 307 -35.63 -4.30 1.89
N GLU A 308 -35.69 -3.26 1.07
CA GLU A 308 -35.87 -1.88 1.51
C GLU A 308 -37.23 -1.65 2.17
N GLN A 309 -38.31 -2.18 1.57
CA GLN A 309 -39.67 -2.02 2.08
C GLN A 309 -39.85 -2.73 3.42
N ALA A 310 -39.38 -3.97 3.52
CA ALA A 310 -39.44 -4.75 4.75
C ALA A 310 -38.57 -4.13 5.85
N ALA A 311 -37.37 -3.64 5.52
CA ALA A 311 -36.49 -2.98 6.47
C ALA A 311 -37.09 -1.66 6.99
N ALA A 312 -37.63 -0.83 6.10
CA ALA A 312 -38.27 0.44 6.46
C ALA A 312 -39.51 0.23 7.33
N SER A 313 -40.36 -0.75 7.00
CA SER A 313 -41.55 -1.09 7.80
C SER A 313 -41.17 -1.59 9.19
N LYS A 314 -40.14 -2.45 9.29
CA LYS A 314 -39.65 -2.93 10.58
C LYS A 314 -39.03 -1.81 11.42
N ALA A 315 -38.29 -0.90 10.80
CA ALA A 315 -37.73 0.28 11.47
C ALA A 315 -38.84 1.23 11.97
N GLY A 316 -39.84 1.52 11.13
CA GLY A 316 -40.98 2.34 11.50
C GLY A 316 -41.79 1.76 12.65
N TYR A 317 -42.05 0.45 12.63
CA TYR A 317 -42.71 -0.25 13.74
C TYR A 317 -41.92 -0.14 15.05
N LYS A 318 -40.60 -0.36 15.01
CA LYS A 318 -39.73 -0.22 16.19
C LYS A 318 -39.71 1.21 16.71
N PHE A 319 -39.66 2.21 15.83
CA PHE A 319 -39.74 3.62 16.21
C PHE A 319 -41.06 3.92 16.93
N MET A 320 -42.21 3.58 16.35
CA MET A 320 -43.53 3.82 16.96
C MET A 320 -43.65 3.17 18.34
N ARG A 321 -43.24 1.90 18.45
CA ARG A 321 -43.28 1.17 19.72
C ARG A 321 -42.38 1.81 20.79
N THR A 322 -41.16 2.19 20.41
CA THR A 322 -40.17 2.74 21.36
C THR A 322 -40.55 4.15 21.80
N SER A 323 -41.04 4.99 20.87
CA SER A 323 -41.56 6.33 21.18
C SER A 323 -42.75 6.24 22.14
N SER A 324 -43.71 5.36 21.86
CA SER A 324 -44.87 5.14 22.74
C SER A 324 -44.45 4.69 24.15
N LEU A 325 -43.42 3.85 24.26
CA LEU A 325 -42.87 3.43 25.55
C LEU A 325 -42.09 4.55 26.26
N ALA A 326 -41.35 5.38 25.52
CA ALA A 326 -40.59 6.50 26.05
C ALA A 326 -41.48 7.66 26.54
N ASP A 327 -42.68 7.82 25.97
CA ASP A 327 -43.68 8.82 26.37
C ASP A 327 -44.52 8.38 27.59
N SER A 328 -44.39 7.11 28.00
CA SER A 328 -45.13 6.58 29.16
C SER A 328 -44.63 7.16 30.50
N LYS A 329 -45.51 7.25 31.50
CA LYS A 329 -45.16 7.74 32.85
C LYS A 329 -44.01 6.93 33.51
N SER A 330 -43.86 5.65 33.16
CA SER A 330 -42.81 4.76 33.66
C SER A 330 -41.44 4.96 33.00
N ALA A 331 -41.34 5.69 31.88
CA ALA A 331 -40.08 6.00 31.21
C ALA A 331 -39.12 6.86 32.06
N ARG A 332 -39.62 7.55 33.10
CA ARG A 332 -38.78 8.28 34.08
C ARG A 332 -37.82 7.36 34.85
N LEU A 333 -38.13 6.06 34.94
CA LEU A 333 -37.32 5.07 35.64
C LEU A 333 -36.32 4.34 34.74
N LEU A 334 -36.40 4.54 33.41
CA LEU A 334 -35.56 3.87 32.41
C LEU A 334 -35.05 4.88 31.38
N PRO A 335 -33.99 5.65 31.70
CA PRO A 335 -33.42 6.66 30.80
C PRO A 335 -33.06 6.12 29.40
N GLN A 336 -32.62 4.86 29.34
CA GLN A 336 -32.25 4.16 28.10
C GLN A 336 -33.36 4.15 27.03
N LEU A 337 -34.64 4.17 27.42
CA LEU A 337 -35.75 4.19 26.47
C LEU A 337 -35.82 5.50 25.69
N LYS A 338 -35.43 6.63 26.32
CA LYS A 338 -35.39 7.92 25.63
C LYS A 338 -34.26 7.96 24.61
N ASP A 339 -33.10 7.41 24.95
CA ASP A 339 -31.95 7.36 24.05
C ASP A 339 -32.25 6.46 22.85
N GLN A 340 -32.83 5.28 23.08
CA GLN A 340 -33.30 4.40 22.00
C GLN A 340 -34.35 5.08 21.11
N SER A 341 -35.27 5.85 21.69
CA SER A 341 -36.26 6.60 20.90
C SER A 341 -35.62 7.65 20.01
N ARG A 342 -34.62 8.39 20.51
CA ARG A 342 -33.85 9.37 19.72
C ARG A 342 -33.07 8.69 18.60
N GLU A 343 -32.45 7.55 18.88
CA GLU A 343 -31.73 6.76 17.87
C GLU A 343 -32.66 6.32 16.74
N TRP A 344 -33.83 5.76 17.07
CA TRP A 344 -34.82 5.37 16.06
C TRP A 344 -35.40 6.57 15.29
N GLN A 345 -35.51 7.74 15.93
CA GLN A 345 -35.88 8.98 15.24
C GLN A 345 -34.85 9.37 14.19
N HIS A 346 -33.55 9.33 14.55
CA HIS A 346 -32.45 9.60 13.63
C HIS A 346 -32.43 8.59 12.47
N VAL A 347 -32.52 7.29 12.76
CA VAL A 347 -32.58 6.24 11.73
C VAL A 347 -33.76 6.47 10.77
N SER A 348 -34.94 6.83 11.29
CA SER A 348 -36.11 7.12 10.46
C SER A 348 -35.89 8.33 9.54
N GLN A 349 -35.19 9.36 10.03
CA GLN A 349 -34.81 10.52 9.22
C GLN A 349 -33.81 10.15 8.12
N GLU A 350 -32.76 9.42 8.45
CA GLU A 350 -31.74 8.97 7.48
C GLU A 350 -32.33 8.08 6.38
N LEU A 351 -33.27 7.21 6.74
CA LEU A 351 -34.02 6.40 5.76
C LEU A 351 -34.83 7.27 4.79
N ARG A 352 -35.42 8.38 5.25
CA ARG A 352 -36.12 9.34 4.38
C ARG A 352 -35.17 10.11 3.47
N LEU A 353 -33.91 10.27 3.88
CA LEU A 353 -32.84 10.86 3.08
C LEU A 353 -32.21 9.86 2.09
N GLY A 354 -32.77 8.66 1.95
CA GLY A 354 -32.32 7.66 0.99
C GLY A 354 -31.21 6.73 1.48
N LYS A 355 -30.78 6.84 2.75
CA LYS A 355 -29.87 5.85 3.35
C LYS A 355 -30.61 4.52 3.53
N LYS A 356 -29.84 3.42 3.57
CA LYS A 356 -30.40 2.06 3.69
C LYS A 356 -29.95 1.40 4.98
N LEU A 357 -30.70 0.38 5.41
CA LEU A 357 -30.27 -0.51 6.49
C LEU A 357 -29.56 -1.73 5.92
N VAL A 358 -28.34 -1.96 6.41
CA VAL A 358 -27.52 -3.12 6.07
C VAL A 358 -27.27 -3.97 7.31
N GLN A 359 -27.04 -5.26 7.09
CA GLN A 359 -26.55 -6.17 8.11
C GLN A 359 -25.04 -6.35 7.94
N ALA A 360 -24.27 -5.90 8.92
CA ALA A 360 -22.82 -5.91 8.88
C ALA A 360 -22.22 -6.99 9.81
N TYR A 361 -21.12 -7.60 9.37
CA TYR A 361 -20.22 -8.39 10.20
C TYR A 361 -18.80 -7.86 10.02
N TYR A 362 -18.18 -7.44 11.12
CA TYR A 362 -16.83 -6.89 11.16
C TYR A 362 -15.92 -7.87 11.89
N THR A 363 -14.91 -8.36 11.18
CA THR A 363 -14.00 -9.42 11.66
C THR A 363 -12.56 -8.95 11.56
N VAL A 364 -11.78 -9.25 12.60
CA VAL A 364 -10.34 -9.03 12.62
C VAL A 364 -9.67 -10.39 12.77
N GLY A 365 -8.85 -10.77 11.82
CA GLY A 365 -8.01 -11.96 11.84
C GLY A 365 -6.55 -11.59 12.02
N ILE A 366 -5.80 -12.40 12.76
CA ILE A 366 -4.33 -12.31 12.84
C ILE A 366 -3.71 -13.62 12.39
N ILE A 367 -2.56 -13.54 11.72
CA ILE A 367 -1.80 -14.70 11.23
C ILE A 367 -0.45 -14.73 11.95
N SER A 368 -0.36 -15.44 13.07
CA SER A 368 0.87 -15.46 13.87
C SER A 368 1.74 -16.67 13.54
N PRO A 369 3.08 -16.55 13.50
CA PRO A 369 3.94 -17.73 13.57
C PRO A 369 3.55 -18.58 14.80
N LYS A 370 3.53 -19.92 14.65
CA LYS A 370 3.17 -20.82 15.75
C LYS A 370 4.00 -20.50 17.01
N GLY A 371 3.31 -20.35 18.14
CA GLY A 371 3.90 -19.96 19.43
C GLY A 371 3.86 -18.45 19.72
N GLN A 372 3.55 -17.60 18.75
CA GLN A 372 3.43 -16.15 18.95
C GLN A 372 1.98 -15.64 19.06
N GLY A 373 0.99 -16.52 18.87
CA GLY A 373 -0.44 -16.15 18.83
C GLY A 373 -0.93 -15.37 20.05
N ASP A 374 -0.57 -15.80 21.26
CA ASP A 374 -1.02 -15.13 22.50
C ASP A 374 -0.47 -13.71 22.65
N ALA A 375 0.78 -13.49 22.25
CA ALA A 375 1.40 -12.17 22.31
C ALA A 375 0.77 -11.22 21.30
N ASN A 376 0.57 -11.69 20.05
CA ASN A 376 -0.04 -10.90 19.00
C ASN A 376 -1.54 -10.62 19.26
N GLU A 377 -2.26 -11.57 19.85
CA GLU A 377 -3.64 -11.36 20.31
C GLU A 377 -3.74 -10.24 21.35
N ARG A 378 -2.83 -10.21 22.34
CA ARG A 378 -2.81 -9.12 23.32
C ARG A 378 -2.56 -7.78 22.65
N THR A 379 -1.59 -7.71 21.73
CA THR A 379 -1.26 -6.49 20.99
C THR A 379 -2.44 -5.99 20.16
N ILE A 380 -3.11 -6.85 19.38
CA ILE A 380 -4.25 -6.45 18.54
C ILE A 380 -5.43 -5.99 19.39
N LYS A 381 -5.75 -6.71 20.49
CA LYS A 381 -6.82 -6.32 21.41
C LYS A 381 -6.52 -4.99 22.11
N SER A 382 -5.27 -4.77 22.54
CA SER A 382 -4.85 -3.50 23.15
C SER A 382 -4.96 -2.32 22.17
N MET A 383 -4.56 -2.51 20.91
CA MET A 383 -4.66 -1.50 19.87
C MET A 383 -6.11 -1.12 19.56
N TYR A 384 -6.99 -2.10 19.33
CA TYR A 384 -8.41 -1.84 19.10
C TYR A 384 -9.06 -1.19 20.33
N LYS A 385 -8.73 -1.65 21.54
CA LYS A 385 -9.24 -1.06 22.78
C LYS A 385 -8.80 0.39 22.98
N ALA A 386 -7.57 0.74 22.61
CA ALA A 386 -7.10 2.13 22.63
C ALA A 386 -7.89 3.02 21.65
N ALA A 387 -8.39 2.46 20.55
CA ALA A 387 -9.29 3.13 19.62
C ALA A 387 -10.77 3.11 20.06
N GLY A 388 -11.11 2.52 21.22
CA GLY A 388 -12.50 2.40 21.71
C GLY A 388 -13.27 1.20 21.15
N TRP A 389 -12.61 0.30 20.42
CA TRP A 389 -13.19 -0.93 19.89
C TRP A 389 -12.91 -2.10 20.82
N ASP A 390 -13.93 -2.90 21.09
CA ASP A 390 -13.83 -4.00 22.02
C ASP A 390 -13.97 -5.33 21.28
N LEU A 391 -12.85 -6.03 21.12
CA LEU A 391 -12.76 -7.29 20.37
C LEU A 391 -13.09 -8.51 21.25
N LEU A 392 -13.80 -9.47 20.69
CA LEU A 392 -14.18 -10.73 21.30
C LEU A 392 -13.76 -11.91 20.41
N ASP A 393 -13.24 -12.96 21.01
CA ASP A 393 -12.78 -14.16 20.30
C ASP A 393 -13.93 -14.88 19.59
N GLU A 394 -13.71 -15.26 18.33
CA GLU A 394 -14.64 -16.11 17.57
C GLU A 394 -14.43 -17.60 17.86
N ARG A 395 -14.67 -17.97 19.12
CA ARG A 395 -14.55 -19.35 19.59
C ARG A 395 -15.55 -20.27 18.88
N PHE A 396 -15.07 -21.39 18.37
CA PHE A 396 -15.78 -22.40 17.56
C PHE A 396 -16.26 -21.95 16.17
N LEU A 397 -15.99 -20.70 15.77
CA LEU A 397 -16.44 -20.13 14.48
C LEU A 397 -15.28 -19.78 13.55
N GLN A 398 -14.11 -20.37 13.75
CA GLN A 398 -12.86 -20.08 13.04
C GLN A 398 -13.02 -20.16 11.53
N ILE A 399 -13.65 -21.22 11.03
CA ILE A 399 -13.83 -21.39 9.58
C ILE A 399 -14.78 -20.33 9.02
N MET A 400 -15.88 -20.00 9.71
CA MET A 400 -16.78 -18.92 9.26
C MET A 400 -16.08 -17.57 9.25
N ALA A 401 -15.31 -17.26 10.29
CA ALA A 401 -14.54 -16.03 10.37
C ALA A 401 -13.44 -15.98 9.28
N PHE A 402 -12.73 -17.08 9.05
CA PHE A 402 -11.75 -17.20 7.97
C PHE A 402 -12.37 -16.99 6.61
N MET A 403 -13.49 -17.67 6.31
CA MET A 403 -14.23 -17.51 5.05
C MET A 403 -14.71 -16.08 4.85
N SER A 404 -15.07 -15.36 5.92
CA SER A 404 -15.43 -13.94 5.85
C SER A 404 -14.26 -13.03 5.45
N CYS A 405 -13.03 -13.48 5.63
CA CYS A 405 -11.80 -12.80 5.18
C CYS A 405 -11.37 -13.20 3.76
N LEU A 406 -12.13 -14.05 3.05
CA LEU A 406 -11.88 -14.36 1.64
C LEU A 406 -12.91 -13.64 0.76
N PRO A 407 -12.51 -13.09 -0.41
CA PRO A 407 -13.42 -12.32 -1.25
C PRO A 407 -14.50 -13.20 -1.89
N MET A 408 -15.63 -12.59 -2.22
CA MET A 408 -16.78 -13.21 -2.89
C MET A 408 -17.38 -14.45 -2.17
N THR A 409 -17.12 -14.66 -0.88
CA THR A 409 -17.68 -15.80 -0.14
C THR A 409 -19.07 -15.50 0.43
N LEU A 410 -19.38 -14.22 0.70
CA LEU A 410 -20.62 -13.82 1.38
C LEU A 410 -21.89 -14.23 0.63
N GLY A 411 -21.88 -14.11 -0.70
CA GLY A 411 -23.02 -14.45 -1.57
C GLY A 411 -23.28 -15.94 -1.78
N ASN A 412 -22.39 -16.82 -1.30
CA ASN A 412 -22.49 -18.28 -1.44
C ASN A 412 -22.89 -18.94 -0.11
N GLY A 413 -23.89 -18.39 0.57
CA GLY A 413 -24.47 -18.97 1.79
C GLY A 413 -23.84 -18.53 3.11
N LEU A 414 -22.62 -17.95 3.11
CA LEU A 414 -22.00 -17.45 4.33
C LEU A 414 -22.85 -16.37 5.02
N ASP A 415 -23.57 -15.54 4.26
CA ASP A 415 -24.52 -14.57 4.82
C ASP A 415 -25.62 -15.24 5.66
N SER A 416 -26.15 -16.36 5.18
CA SER A 416 -27.17 -17.16 5.86
C SER A 416 -26.63 -17.80 7.14
N ASP A 417 -25.38 -18.27 7.12
CA ASP A 417 -24.69 -18.82 8.29
C ASP A 417 -24.42 -17.77 9.34
N LEU A 418 -23.88 -16.61 8.96
CA LEU A 418 -23.65 -15.49 9.86
C LEU A 418 -24.96 -14.99 10.49
N LYS A 419 -26.06 -15.00 9.72
CA LYS A 419 -27.40 -14.68 10.21
C LYS A 419 -27.88 -15.72 11.23
N ARG A 420 -27.74 -17.02 10.93
CA ARG A 420 -28.10 -18.13 11.83
C ARG A 420 -27.32 -18.06 13.14
N MET A 421 -26.03 -17.73 13.08
CA MET A 421 -25.14 -17.58 14.24
C MET A 421 -25.27 -16.22 14.95
N LYS A 422 -26.22 -15.37 14.53
CA LYS A 422 -26.51 -14.05 15.11
C LYS A 422 -25.27 -13.14 15.15
N ARG A 423 -24.41 -13.22 14.13
CA ARG A 423 -23.19 -12.41 13.99
C ARG A 423 -23.43 -11.09 13.26
N LEU A 424 -24.51 -10.99 12.50
CA LEU A 424 -24.88 -9.79 11.77
C LEU A 424 -25.51 -8.72 12.68
N ARG A 425 -25.01 -7.48 12.57
CA ARG A 425 -25.58 -6.28 13.22
C ARG A 425 -26.24 -5.37 12.21
N THR A 426 -27.44 -4.90 12.50
CA THR A 426 -28.13 -3.95 11.63
C THR A 426 -27.65 -2.53 11.90
N MET A 427 -27.26 -1.81 10.86
CA MET A 427 -26.81 -0.42 10.92
C MET A 427 -27.17 0.33 9.63
N LEU A 428 -27.05 1.66 9.65
CA LEU A 428 -27.19 2.47 8.44
C LEU A 428 -25.98 2.29 7.51
N THR A 429 -26.19 2.45 6.21
CA THR A 429 -25.11 2.50 5.21
C THR A 429 -24.09 3.59 5.50
N SER A 430 -24.52 4.74 6.06
CA SER A 430 -23.62 5.80 6.53
C SER A 430 -22.74 5.35 7.70
N THR A 431 -23.28 4.62 8.66
CA THR A 431 -22.49 4.02 9.76
C THR A 431 -21.50 3.00 9.22
N ALA A 432 -21.92 2.13 8.28
CA ALA A 432 -21.03 1.16 7.65
C ALA A 432 -19.89 1.82 6.88
N ALA A 433 -20.18 2.91 6.15
CA ALA A 433 -19.19 3.69 5.40
C ALA A 433 -18.08 4.23 6.31
N ASN A 434 -18.42 4.71 7.51
CA ASN A 434 -17.45 5.22 8.47
C ASN A 434 -16.49 4.15 9.01
N MET A 435 -16.83 2.87 8.87
CA MET A 435 -16.03 1.74 9.37
C MET A 435 -15.36 0.94 8.26
N LEU A 436 -15.42 1.40 7.01
CA LEU A 436 -14.83 0.69 5.87
C LEU A 436 -13.33 0.46 6.10
N PRO A 437 -12.84 -0.80 6.05
CA PRO A 437 -11.42 -1.10 6.20
C PRO A 437 -10.70 -0.80 4.87
N ILE A 438 -10.59 0.49 4.52
CA ILE A 438 -9.99 0.97 3.27
C ILE A 438 -8.78 1.88 3.49
N GLN A 439 -8.41 2.13 4.75
CA GLN A 439 -7.23 2.92 5.08
C GLN A 439 -5.95 2.08 4.94
N GLY A 440 -4.84 2.72 4.56
CA GLY A 440 -3.51 2.08 4.53
C GLY A 440 -2.35 3.06 4.62
N GLU A 441 -1.24 2.74 3.95
CA GLU A 441 -0.04 3.56 3.87
C GLU A 441 0.32 3.92 2.43
N TYR A 442 1.16 4.94 2.27
CA TYR A 442 1.48 5.51 0.97
C TYR A 442 2.26 4.47 0.18
N LEU A 443 1.79 4.13 -1.01
CA LEU A 443 2.39 3.10 -1.85
C LEU A 443 3.62 3.60 -2.62
N GLY A 444 3.90 4.90 -2.58
CA GLY A 444 5.01 5.49 -3.32
C GLY A 444 4.69 5.70 -4.78
N GLY A 445 5.73 5.95 -5.57
CA GLY A 445 5.65 5.91 -7.02
C GLY A 445 6.20 4.61 -7.61
N ASN A 446 6.42 4.60 -8.92
CA ASN A 446 6.79 3.42 -9.71
C ASN A 446 8.29 3.37 -10.07
N LEU A 447 9.07 4.41 -9.78
CA LEU A 447 10.50 4.47 -10.04
C LEU A 447 11.27 3.99 -8.80
N PRO A 448 11.88 2.78 -8.83
CA PRO A 448 12.48 2.16 -7.66
C PRO A 448 13.91 2.69 -7.37
N HIS A 449 14.05 4.03 -7.35
CA HIS A 449 15.30 4.69 -6.99
C HIS A 449 15.52 4.54 -5.48
N LEU A 450 14.72 5.16 -4.63
CA LEU A 450 14.79 4.93 -3.19
C LEU A 450 13.67 4.01 -2.74
N MET A 451 13.97 3.12 -1.80
CA MET A 451 12.98 2.27 -1.14
C MET A 451 12.96 2.61 0.34
N PHE A 452 11.80 3.05 0.81
CA PHE A 452 11.53 3.38 2.20
C PHE A 452 10.46 2.45 2.78
N ILE A 453 10.36 2.43 4.10
CA ILE A 453 9.33 1.67 4.83
C ILE A 453 8.48 2.66 5.61
N GLY A 454 7.16 2.64 5.36
CA GLY A 454 6.15 3.37 6.11
C GLY A 454 6.13 2.96 7.58
N ARG A 455 5.54 3.77 8.46
CA ARG A 455 5.54 3.53 9.91
C ARG A 455 4.78 2.26 10.31
N ARG A 456 3.84 1.80 9.48
CA ARG A 456 3.10 0.53 9.64
C ARG A 456 3.64 -0.57 8.71
N GLY A 457 4.85 -0.41 8.21
CA GLY A 457 5.58 -1.46 7.51
C GLY A 457 5.50 -1.44 5.99
N GLN A 458 4.74 -0.53 5.37
CA GLN A 458 4.57 -0.49 3.90
C GLN A 458 5.87 -0.14 3.17
N PRO A 459 6.45 -1.03 2.35
CA PRO A 459 7.49 -0.62 1.42
C PRO A 459 6.91 0.28 0.35
N PHE A 460 7.64 1.34 0.03
CA PHE A 460 7.26 2.26 -1.04
C PHE A 460 8.50 2.85 -1.72
N PHE A 461 8.33 3.25 -2.97
CA PHE A 461 9.39 3.93 -3.71
C PHE A 461 9.22 5.44 -3.70
N TRP A 462 10.35 6.12 -3.77
CA TRP A 462 10.39 7.56 -3.98
C TRP A 462 11.49 7.92 -4.95
N SER A 463 11.19 8.86 -5.85
CA SER A 463 12.16 9.41 -6.77
C SER A 463 11.82 10.88 -7.11
N PRO A 464 12.80 11.79 -7.11
CA PRO A 464 12.59 13.17 -7.57
C PRO A 464 12.16 13.27 -9.05
N PHE A 465 12.48 12.24 -9.83
CA PHE A 465 12.14 12.17 -11.26
C PHE A 465 10.72 11.66 -11.53
N GLU A 466 9.91 11.38 -10.50
CA GLU A 466 8.49 11.05 -10.67
C GLU A 466 7.60 12.26 -10.86
N ASN A 467 8.09 13.46 -10.52
CA ASN A 467 7.33 14.68 -10.69
C ASN A 467 7.06 14.95 -12.18
N LYS A 468 5.78 14.96 -12.57
CA LYS A 468 5.34 15.25 -13.95
C LYS A 468 4.99 16.72 -14.18
N ALA A 469 4.86 17.53 -13.11
CA ALA A 469 4.29 18.88 -13.16
C ALA A 469 5.33 20.00 -13.03
N GLY A 470 6.63 19.70 -12.96
CA GLY A 470 7.67 20.71 -12.77
C GLY A 470 9.08 20.14 -12.69
N ASN A 471 9.97 20.87 -12.00
CA ASN A 471 11.37 20.49 -11.85
C ASN A 471 11.57 19.32 -10.86
N HIS A 472 12.78 18.74 -10.87
CA HIS A 472 13.17 17.57 -10.07
C HIS A 472 14.04 17.94 -8.86
N ASN A 473 13.99 19.21 -8.42
CA ASN A 473 14.86 19.70 -7.36
C ASN A 473 14.40 19.17 -6.00
N VAL A 474 15.36 18.85 -5.12
CA VAL A 474 15.10 18.35 -3.77
C VAL A 474 15.84 19.22 -2.77
N ALA A 475 15.12 19.71 -1.76
CA ALA A 475 15.70 20.44 -0.64
C ALA A 475 15.70 19.56 0.62
N VAL A 476 16.86 19.41 1.26
CA VAL A 476 17.02 18.59 2.48
C VAL A 476 17.40 19.48 3.65
N PHE A 477 16.52 19.57 4.65
CA PHE A 477 16.71 20.38 5.85
C PHE A 477 16.91 19.52 7.09
N GLY A 478 17.70 20.01 8.04
CA GLY A 478 17.95 19.32 9.31
C GLY A 478 19.10 19.93 10.08
N LYS A 479 19.11 19.75 11.40
CA LYS A 479 20.21 20.19 12.27
C LYS A 479 21.48 19.34 12.02
N SER A 480 22.63 19.80 12.53
CA SER A 480 23.84 18.96 12.53
C SER A 480 23.54 17.65 13.30
N GLY A 481 24.02 16.51 12.77
CA GLY A 481 23.77 15.19 13.34
C GLY A 481 22.36 14.60 13.11
N SER A 482 21.47 15.26 12.37
CA SER A 482 20.11 14.72 12.11
C SER A 482 20.03 13.63 11.05
N GLY A 483 21.17 13.22 10.48
CA GLY A 483 21.22 12.22 9.40
C GLY A 483 21.15 12.78 7.98
N LYS A 484 21.29 14.10 7.77
CA LYS A 484 21.27 14.72 6.42
C LYS A 484 22.26 14.05 5.45
N SER A 485 23.53 13.94 5.85
CA SER A 485 24.58 13.34 5.02
C SER A 485 24.28 11.87 4.71
N VAL A 486 23.78 11.12 5.69
CA VAL A 486 23.39 9.71 5.50
C VAL A 486 22.27 9.58 4.45
N ALA A 487 21.24 10.43 4.52
CA ALA A 487 20.16 10.43 3.54
C ALA A 487 20.64 10.81 2.13
N LEU A 488 21.51 11.82 2.01
CA LEU A 488 22.08 12.23 0.72
C LEU A 488 23.04 11.18 0.15
N GLN A 489 23.78 10.48 1.01
CA GLN A 489 24.61 9.33 0.60
C GLN A 489 23.73 8.18 0.10
N GLU A 490 22.62 7.86 0.78
CA GLU A 490 21.69 6.85 0.28
C GLU A 490 21.09 7.25 -1.08
N LEU A 491 20.72 8.53 -1.24
CA LEU A 491 20.25 9.07 -2.53
C LEU A 491 21.30 8.88 -3.64
N CYS A 492 22.54 9.27 -3.38
CA CYS A 492 23.63 9.12 -4.34
C CYS A 492 23.92 7.63 -4.64
N ALA A 493 23.91 6.74 -3.64
CA ALA A 493 24.13 5.31 -3.83
C ALA A 493 23.01 4.67 -4.66
N ALA A 494 21.77 5.08 -4.39
CA ALA A 494 20.59 4.66 -5.10
C ALA A 494 20.67 5.04 -6.60
N PHE A 495 21.07 6.28 -6.89
CA PHE A 495 21.19 6.79 -8.26
C PHE A 495 22.39 6.21 -9.01
N ALA A 496 23.54 6.05 -8.34
CA ALA A 496 24.70 5.38 -8.91
C ALA A 496 24.35 3.93 -9.30
N GLY A 497 23.57 3.24 -8.45
CA GLY A 497 23.12 1.87 -8.68
C GLY A 497 22.13 1.70 -9.85
N VAL A 498 21.60 2.79 -10.41
CA VAL A 498 20.80 2.78 -11.66
C VAL A 498 21.53 3.48 -12.83
N GLY A 499 22.83 3.75 -12.68
CA GLY A 499 23.67 4.30 -13.75
C GLY A 499 23.60 5.82 -13.92
N ALA A 500 23.03 6.56 -12.97
CA ALA A 500 23.00 8.02 -13.03
C ALA A 500 24.38 8.64 -12.75
N LYS A 501 24.69 9.75 -13.43
CA LYS A 501 25.87 10.56 -13.15
C LYS A 501 25.60 11.47 -11.96
N ILE A 502 26.49 11.47 -10.98
CA ILE A 502 26.33 12.21 -9.73
C ILE A 502 27.57 13.07 -9.52
N ILE A 503 27.35 14.34 -9.22
CA ILE A 503 28.37 15.29 -8.82
C ILE A 503 27.97 15.79 -7.43
N VAL A 504 28.88 15.67 -6.48
CA VAL A 504 28.67 16.13 -5.10
C VAL A 504 29.69 17.22 -4.81
N ILE A 505 29.21 18.38 -4.39
CA ILE A 505 30.04 19.45 -3.82
C ILE A 505 29.97 19.28 -2.30
N ASP A 506 31.09 18.91 -1.69
CA ASP A 506 31.15 18.51 -0.29
C ASP A 506 32.16 19.36 0.48
N ASP A 507 31.67 20.04 1.52
CA ASP A 507 32.48 20.78 2.49
C ASP A 507 32.51 19.97 3.79
N GLY A 508 33.57 19.15 3.96
CA GLY A 508 33.75 18.29 5.14
C GLY A 508 34.06 16.81 4.87
N ARG A 509 34.30 16.43 3.62
CA ARG A 509 34.72 15.07 3.21
C ARG A 509 33.76 13.95 3.65
N SER A 510 32.49 14.27 3.87
CA SER A 510 31.45 13.30 4.21
C SER A 510 31.28 12.24 3.12
N PHE A 511 31.50 12.59 1.85
CA PHE A 511 31.27 11.70 0.71
C PHE A 511 32.53 10.98 0.20
N GLU A 512 33.72 11.27 0.74
CA GLU A 512 34.99 10.73 0.23
C GLU A 512 35.00 9.19 0.20
N HIS A 513 34.69 8.56 1.34
CA HIS A 513 34.68 7.10 1.45
C HIS A 513 33.61 6.46 0.58
N MET A 514 32.45 7.11 0.46
CA MET A 514 31.36 6.65 -0.38
C MET A 514 31.74 6.70 -1.86
N ALA A 515 32.27 7.83 -2.34
CA ALA A 515 32.71 8.01 -3.71
C ALA A 515 33.72 6.91 -4.09
N LYS A 516 34.75 6.70 -3.26
CA LYS A 516 35.74 5.63 -3.47
C LYS A 516 35.10 4.24 -3.48
N SER A 517 34.16 3.96 -2.57
CA SER A 517 33.49 2.66 -2.47
C SER A 517 32.59 2.37 -3.67
N LEU A 518 31.99 3.40 -4.27
CA LEU A 518 31.19 3.30 -5.48
C LEU A 518 32.01 3.36 -6.78
N GLY A 519 33.34 3.41 -6.69
CA GLY A 519 34.23 3.53 -7.86
C GLY A 519 34.22 4.91 -8.51
N GLY A 520 33.75 5.93 -7.81
CA GLY A 520 33.80 7.32 -8.23
C GLY A 520 35.12 8.02 -7.87
N ASN A 521 35.30 9.22 -8.41
CA ASN A 521 36.46 10.06 -8.15
C ASN A 521 36.19 11.03 -7.00
N PHE A 522 37.14 11.13 -6.07
CA PHE A 522 37.17 12.22 -5.10
C PHE A 522 38.23 13.22 -5.56
N VAL A 523 37.79 14.40 -5.98
CA VAL A 523 38.67 15.48 -6.43
C VAL A 523 38.77 16.49 -5.30
N GLU A 524 39.97 16.69 -4.80
CA GLU A 524 40.25 17.68 -3.77
C GLU A 524 41.13 18.79 -4.33
N PHE A 525 40.71 20.04 -4.11
CA PHE A 525 41.49 21.21 -4.48
C PHE A 525 42.48 21.52 -3.35
N ARG A 526 43.70 20.98 -3.45
CA ARG A 526 44.81 21.38 -2.58
C ARG A 526 45.82 22.18 -3.36
N LEU A 527 46.30 23.28 -2.77
CA LEU A 527 47.36 24.13 -3.33
C LEU A 527 48.61 23.32 -3.75
N ARG A 528 48.94 22.26 -3.02
CA ARG A 528 50.12 21.40 -3.30
C ARG A 528 49.92 20.40 -4.45
N ASP A 529 48.67 20.06 -4.80
CA ASP A 529 48.36 18.99 -5.75
C ASP A 529 48.34 19.51 -7.20
N GLY A 530 48.60 20.82 -7.41
CA GLY A 530 48.77 21.45 -8.74
C GLY A 530 47.50 21.46 -9.61
N PHE A 531 46.35 21.10 -9.04
CA PHE A 531 45.09 21.00 -9.73
C PHE A 531 44.26 22.27 -9.52
N SER A 532 44.03 23.03 -10.60
CA SER A 532 43.19 24.24 -10.61
C SER A 532 42.10 24.13 -11.67
N LEU A 533 40.95 24.74 -11.42
CA LEU A 533 39.90 24.92 -12.43
C LEU A 533 40.05 26.29 -13.03
N ASN A 534 40.31 26.35 -14.34
CA ASN A 534 40.30 27.61 -15.08
C ASN A 534 38.90 27.88 -15.64
N PRO A 535 38.19 28.95 -15.21
CA PRO A 535 36.85 29.26 -15.69
C PRO A 535 36.77 29.50 -17.21
N PHE A 536 37.81 30.04 -17.82
CA PHE A 536 37.87 30.25 -19.28
C PHE A 536 37.87 28.91 -20.05
N SER A 537 38.52 27.89 -19.47
CA SER A 537 38.59 26.56 -20.07
C SER A 537 37.28 25.76 -19.99
N MET A 538 36.24 26.29 -19.34
CA MET A 538 34.91 25.64 -19.28
C MET A 538 34.04 25.92 -20.51
N ILE A 539 34.36 26.93 -21.33
CA ILE A 539 33.55 27.38 -22.47
C ILE A 539 33.81 26.52 -23.71
N ASP A 540 32.89 25.65 -24.09
CA ASP A 540 33.08 24.70 -25.19
C ASP A 540 33.05 25.36 -26.58
N GLU A 541 34.18 25.32 -27.31
CA GLU A 541 34.31 25.87 -28.66
C GLU A 541 33.35 25.24 -29.67
N THR A 542 33.02 23.95 -29.49
CA THR A 542 32.10 23.25 -30.41
C THR A 542 30.66 23.73 -30.25
N LEU A 543 30.25 24.04 -29.02
CA LEU A 543 28.93 24.62 -28.73
C LEU A 543 28.87 26.09 -29.17
N VAL A 544 29.94 26.85 -28.94
CA VAL A 544 30.04 28.24 -29.45
C VAL A 544 29.86 28.31 -30.96
N ALA A 545 30.39 27.34 -31.72
CA ALA A 545 30.25 27.31 -33.17
C ALA A 545 28.84 26.90 -33.65
N GLN A 546 28.03 26.28 -32.79
CA GLN A 546 26.70 25.75 -33.11
C GLN A 546 25.56 26.63 -32.58
N ASP A 547 25.82 27.42 -31.54
CA ASP A 547 24.85 28.24 -30.83
C ASP A 547 25.50 29.57 -30.42
N GLU A 548 25.10 30.66 -31.08
CA GLU A 548 25.62 32.00 -30.78
C GLU A 548 25.18 32.49 -29.39
N ASP A 549 24.01 32.06 -28.89
CA ASP A 549 23.51 32.45 -27.57
C ASP A 549 24.28 31.75 -26.44
N TYR A 550 24.81 30.54 -26.69
CA TYR A 550 25.64 29.82 -25.73
C TYR A 550 26.87 30.63 -25.29
N LEU A 551 27.53 31.31 -26.23
CA LEU A 551 28.72 32.11 -25.90
C LEU A 551 28.36 33.28 -24.98
N VAL A 552 27.23 33.94 -25.22
CA VAL A 552 26.75 35.06 -24.40
C VAL A 552 26.47 34.58 -22.97
N ASP A 553 25.79 33.46 -22.82
CA ASP A 553 25.49 32.86 -21.51
C ASP A 553 26.76 32.37 -20.79
N ALA A 554 27.69 31.75 -21.51
CA ALA A 554 28.96 31.30 -20.96
C ALA A 554 29.82 32.48 -20.48
N LEU A 555 29.88 33.57 -21.26
CA LEU A 555 30.57 34.80 -20.85
C LEU A 555 29.87 35.48 -19.67
N ALA A 556 28.54 35.45 -19.59
CA ALA A 556 27.81 35.97 -18.43
C ALA A 556 28.13 35.15 -17.16
N MET A 557 28.18 33.82 -17.27
CA MET A 557 28.60 32.94 -16.17
C MET A 557 30.06 33.23 -15.76
N LEU A 558 30.97 33.35 -16.73
CA LEU A 558 32.38 33.65 -16.48
C LEU A 558 32.55 34.98 -15.73
N LYS A 559 31.86 36.03 -16.17
CA LYS A 559 31.83 37.35 -15.51
C LYS A 559 31.26 37.25 -14.09
N SER A 560 30.25 36.41 -13.87
CA SER A 560 29.69 36.18 -12.55
C SER A 560 30.68 35.49 -11.60
N ILE A 561 31.39 34.46 -12.07
CA ILE A 561 32.44 33.76 -11.31
C ILE A 561 33.57 34.72 -10.94
N VAL A 562 34.09 35.46 -11.92
CA VAL A 562 35.13 36.49 -11.71
C VAL A 562 34.63 37.59 -10.76
N GLY A 563 33.36 37.97 -10.88
CA GLY A 563 32.73 38.92 -9.97
C GLY A 563 32.72 38.47 -8.51
N GLN A 564 32.39 37.20 -8.25
CA GLN A 564 32.45 36.60 -6.92
C GLN A 564 33.89 36.53 -6.37
N MET A 565 34.89 36.35 -7.25
CA MET A 565 36.30 36.41 -6.86
C MET A 565 36.73 37.82 -6.44
N GLY A 566 36.24 38.86 -7.11
CA GLY A 566 36.53 40.26 -6.77
C GLY A 566 35.74 40.78 -5.56
N ARG A 567 34.50 40.31 -5.36
CA ARG A 567 33.63 40.66 -4.23
C ARG A 567 32.86 39.42 -3.75
N HIS A 568 33.41 38.70 -2.77
CA HIS A 568 32.77 37.50 -2.21
C HIS A 568 31.57 37.85 -1.31
N ILE A 569 31.69 38.88 -0.48
CA ILE A 569 30.66 39.23 0.53
C ILE A 569 29.71 40.31 0.00
N ASP A 570 30.29 41.37 -0.57
CA ASP A 570 29.55 42.53 -1.06
C ASP A 570 29.06 42.33 -2.50
N LYS A 571 28.04 43.11 -2.89
CA LYS A 571 27.62 43.20 -4.30
C LYS A 571 28.53 44.15 -5.05
N LEU A 572 28.93 43.77 -6.25
CA LEU A 572 29.61 44.67 -7.19
C LEU A 572 28.73 45.89 -7.50
N ASN A 573 29.32 47.08 -7.43
CA ASN A 573 28.68 48.29 -7.97
C ASN A 573 28.77 48.32 -9.51
N ASP A 574 28.06 49.26 -10.14
CA ASP A 574 27.97 49.32 -11.61
C ASP A 574 29.34 49.57 -12.28
N THR A 575 30.20 50.37 -11.65
CA THR A 575 31.56 50.64 -12.14
C THR A 575 32.43 49.39 -12.10
N GLU A 576 32.43 48.67 -10.97
CA GLU A 576 33.18 47.42 -10.80
C GLU A 576 32.68 46.33 -11.76
N ARG A 577 31.36 46.25 -11.97
CA ARG A 577 30.77 45.33 -12.94
C ARG A 577 31.21 45.64 -14.36
N GLY A 578 31.24 46.93 -14.74
CA GLY A 578 31.74 47.37 -16.05
C GLY A 578 33.22 47.10 -16.25
N LEU A 579 34.04 47.27 -15.21
CA LEU A 579 35.47 46.95 -15.25
C LEU A 579 35.72 45.46 -15.44
N ILE A 580 35.01 44.60 -14.71
CA ILE A 580 35.10 43.14 -14.86
C ILE A 580 34.60 42.70 -16.23
N ASP A 581 33.47 43.23 -16.69
CA ASP A 581 32.92 42.91 -18.01
C ASP A 581 33.94 43.23 -19.11
N ARG A 582 34.51 44.44 -19.10
CA ARG A 582 35.53 44.85 -20.07
C ARG A 582 36.79 43.98 -19.98
N ALA A 583 37.29 43.69 -18.77
CA ALA A 583 38.49 42.89 -18.58
C ALA A 583 38.29 41.44 -19.07
N VAL A 584 37.18 40.80 -18.69
CA VAL A 584 36.87 39.42 -19.12
C VAL A 584 36.69 39.32 -20.64
N ASN A 585 35.97 40.26 -21.26
CA ASN A 585 35.80 40.26 -22.72
C ASN A 585 37.14 40.42 -23.45
N ARG A 586 38.01 41.32 -23.00
CA ARG A 586 39.35 41.50 -23.60
C ARG A 586 40.21 40.24 -23.48
N VAL A 587 40.22 39.61 -22.30
CA VAL A 587 40.97 38.36 -22.10
C VAL A 587 40.40 37.26 -23.00
N TRP A 588 39.08 37.16 -23.13
CA TRP A 588 38.44 36.20 -24.02
C TRP A 588 38.74 36.46 -25.50
N GLU A 589 38.64 37.69 -25.98
CA GLU A 589 38.99 38.06 -27.36
C GLU A 589 40.46 37.77 -27.69
N ALA A 590 41.35 38.01 -26.73
CA ALA A 590 42.79 37.84 -26.92
C ALA A 590 43.25 36.38 -26.81
N ARG A 591 42.63 35.58 -25.91
CA ARG A 591 43.16 34.25 -25.53
C ARG A 591 42.13 33.13 -25.56
N GLY A 592 40.85 33.42 -25.73
CA GLY A 592 39.76 32.45 -25.69
C GLY A 592 39.82 31.56 -24.46
N ARG A 593 39.73 30.24 -24.66
CA ARG A 593 39.85 29.21 -23.62
C ARG A 593 41.19 29.20 -22.89
N GLY A 594 42.23 29.78 -23.48
CA GLY A 594 43.56 29.94 -22.88
C GLY A 594 43.69 31.13 -21.94
N GLY A 595 42.64 31.96 -21.81
CA GLY A 595 42.58 33.04 -20.82
C GLY A 595 42.66 32.51 -19.39
N SER A 596 43.06 33.36 -18.45
CA SER A 596 43.22 33.00 -17.05
C SER A 596 42.78 34.12 -16.11
N VAL A 597 42.60 33.81 -14.82
CA VAL A 597 42.32 34.83 -13.79
C VAL A 597 43.48 35.83 -13.70
N ASP A 598 44.72 35.39 -13.88
CA ASP A 598 45.91 36.26 -13.92
C ASP A 598 45.83 37.31 -15.02
N ASP A 599 45.33 36.91 -16.20
CA ASP A 599 45.16 37.82 -17.32
C ASP A 599 44.09 38.88 -17.01
N VAL A 600 43.02 38.50 -16.30
CA VAL A 600 41.98 39.45 -15.84
C VAL A 600 42.54 40.39 -14.78
N VAL A 601 43.31 39.87 -13.81
CA VAL A 601 43.99 40.67 -12.78
C VAL A 601 44.95 41.67 -13.42
N ARG A 602 45.67 41.27 -14.48
CA ARG A 602 46.55 42.16 -15.25
C ARG A 602 45.76 43.26 -15.96
N GLU A 603 44.70 42.92 -16.69
CA GLU A 603 43.84 43.90 -17.37
C GLU A 603 43.21 44.91 -16.38
N LEU A 604 42.79 44.45 -15.21
CA LEU A 604 42.22 45.31 -14.16
C LEU A 604 43.27 46.26 -13.55
N ARG A 605 44.53 45.84 -13.43
CA ARG A 605 45.64 46.71 -12.98
C ARG A 605 46.04 47.72 -14.04
N GLU A 606 46.10 47.29 -15.30
CA GLU A 606 46.50 48.13 -16.44
C GLU A 606 45.47 49.24 -16.75
N ASP A 607 44.21 49.09 -16.31
CA ASP A 607 43.22 50.16 -16.36
C ASP A 607 43.62 51.42 -15.55
N GLY A 608 44.37 51.25 -14.46
CA GLY A 608 44.84 52.36 -13.63
C GLY A 608 43.79 53.03 -12.74
N SER A 609 42.53 52.56 -12.73
CA SER A 609 41.53 53.06 -11.78
C SER A 609 41.74 52.49 -10.37
N PRO A 610 41.36 53.26 -9.31
CA PRO A 610 41.37 52.74 -7.94
C PRO A 610 40.52 51.48 -7.80
N GLN A 611 39.34 51.45 -8.41
CA GLN A 611 38.41 50.32 -8.34
C GLN A 611 38.96 49.08 -9.06
N GLY A 612 39.62 49.25 -10.21
CA GLY A 612 40.28 48.14 -10.91
C GLY A 612 41.44 47.56 -10.09
N THR A 613 42.21 48.43 -9.44
CA THR A 613 43.29 48.02 -8.52
C THR A 613 42.75 47.24 -7.32
N ASP A 614 41.67 47.73 -6.70
CA ASP A 614 41.03 47.07 -5.56
C ASP A 614 40.50 45.68 -5.92
N LEU A 615 39.83 45.55 -7.08
CA LEU A 615 39.36 44.26 -7.59
C LEU A 615 40.52 43.31 -7.86
N ALA A 616 41.58 43.79 -8.50
CA ALA A 616 42.78 42.99 -8.79
C ALA A 616 43.48 42.50 -7.51
N ILE A 617 43.49 43.30 -6.45
CA ILE A 617 44.01 42.89 -5.13
C ILE A 617 43.09 41.83 -4.52
N ALA A 618 41.77 42.04 -4.55
CA ALA A 618 40.80 41.10 -3.98
C ALA A 618 40.84 39.72 -4.66
N MET A 619 41.14 39.67 -5.96
CA MET A 619 41.24 38.44 -6.74
C MET A 619 42.56 37.68 -6.56
N PHE A 620 43.54 38.23 -5.84
CA PHE A 620 44.86 37.60 -5.66
C PHE A 620 44.85 36.17 -5.09
N PRO A 621 43.92 35.77 -4.19
CA PRO A 621 43.83 34.37 -3.72
C PRO A 621 43.51 33.33 -4.80
N PHE A 622 43.10 33.77 -6.00
CA PHE A 622 42.73 32.93 -7.14
C PHE A 622 43.75 32.98 -8.29
N SER A 623 44.87 33.67 -8.08
CA SER A 623 45.99 33.86 -9.00
C SER A 623 47.13 32.88 -8.70
#